data_AF-A0A3D9H6Y1-F1
#
_entry.id   AF-A0A3D9H6Y1-F1
#
_cell.length_a   1.000
_cell.length_b   1.000
_cell.length_c   1.000
_cell.angle_alpha   90.00
_cell.angle_beta   90.00
_cell.angle_gamma   90.00
#
_symmetry.space_group_name_H-M   'P 1'
#
loop_
_entity.id
_entity.type
_entity.pdbx_description
1 polymer ?
#
loop_
_entity_poly.entity_id
_entity_poly.type
_entity_poly.pdbx_seq_one_letter_code
_entity_poly.pdbx_strand_id
1 'polypeptide(L)'
;MENPKLLQLDFGFDIDPVQNQKNIKTNTKKAKSDFVFEFMDALTSPIIIYNTAWQDAIPKDLLERITISRMLCLMKGEKMASITETVAYMMPRTFEAPMSSEWCNIYTWCGLQYATQFNSENKKKAMIEAMEGIAPKTLSDYEQVLLKRLRLWIYEKRRKALKASMKNDKPKKLETPETEQKCLFH
;
A
#
# COMPACT_ATOMS: atom_id res chain seq x y z
N MET A 1 20.52 -55.68 -7.49
CA MET A 1 20.35 -54.83 -8.68
C MET A 1 21.19 -53.58 -8.44
N GLU A 2 22.36 -53.54 -9.05
CA GLU A 2 23.38 -52.49 -8.82
C GLU A 2 23.03 -51.25 -9.65
N ASN A 3 23.10 -50.07 -9.03
CA ASN A 3 22.94 -48.79 -9.74
C ASN A 3 24.08 -48.62 -10.75
N PRO A 4 23.79 -48.25 -12.02
CA PRO A 4 24.85 -48.06 -12.98
C PRO A 4 25.71 -46.86 -12.58
N LYS A 5 27.02 -47.09 -12.39
CA LYS A 5 28.02 -46.05 -12.21
C LYS A 5 28.14 -45.28 -13.52
N LEU A 6 27.54 -44.08 -13.56
CA LEU A 6 27.74 -43.15 -14.67
C LEU A 6 29.18 -42.64 -14.60
N LEU A 7 30.04 -43.13 -15.50
CA LEU A 7 31.37 -42.58 -15.73
C LEU A 7 31.22 -41.41 -16.70
N GLN A 8 31.43 -40.20 -16.18
CA GLN A 8 31.53 -38.99 -16.98
C GLN A 8 32.88 -39.05 -17.74
N LEU A 9 32.85 -39.07 -19.07
CA LEU A 9 34.07 -38.98 -19.89
C LEU A 9 34.59 -37.54 -19.86
N ASP A 10 35.76 -37.34 -19.27
CA ASP A 10 36.48 -36.06 -19.27
C ASP A 10 37.19 -35.82 -20.60
N PHE A 11 36.63 -34.93 -21.41
CA PHE A 11 37.27 -34.42 -22.63
C PHE A 11 38.30 -33.33 -22.30
N GLY A 12 39.27 -33.57 -21.41
CA GLY A 12 40.46 -32.71 -21.24
C GLY A 12 40.24 -31.20 -21.06
N PHE A 13 39.02 -30.76 -20.73
CA PHE A 13 38.70 -29.39 -20.37
C PHE A 13 38.66 -29.37 -18.85
N ASP A 14 39.59 -28.65 -18.22
CA ASP A 14 39.55 -28.36 -16.79
C ASP A 14 38.31 -27.49 -16.50
N ILE A 15 37.16 -28.14 -16.31
CA ILE A 15 35.96 -27.49 -15.83
C ILE A 15 36.05 -27.55 -14.31
N ASP A 16 36.30 -26.39 -13.69
CA ASP A 16 36.22 -26.25 -12.24
C ASP A 16 34.91 -26.89 -11.75
N PRO A 17 34.95 -27.73 -10.68
CA PRO A 17 33.75 -28.39 -10.19
C PRO A 17 32.70 -27.33 -9.89
N VAL A 18 31.53 -27.45 -10.53
CA VAL A 18 30.39 -26.55 -10.36
C VAL A 18 30.24 -26.30 -8.87
N GLN A 19 30.58 -25.07 -8.45
CA GLN A 19 30.53 -24.69 -7.06
C GLN A 19 29.12 -25.01 -6.58
N ASN A 20 29.04 -25.96 -5.65
CA ASN A 20 27.84 -26.38 -4.96
C ASN A 20 27.02 -25.12 -4.67
N GLN A 21 25.93 -24.92 -5.43
CA GLN A 21 25.02 -23.81 -5.19
C GLN A 21 24.55 -24.00 -3.76
N LYS A 22 25.11 -23.21 -2.83
CA LYS A 22 24.67 -23.15 -1.45
C LYS A 22 23.18 -22.90 -1.56
N ASN A 23 22.38 -23.92 -1.24
CA ASN A 23 20.94 -23.86 -1.26
C ASN A 23 20.51 -22.59 -0.53
N ILE A 24 20.16 -21.55 -1.28
CA ILE A 24 19.45 -20.40 -0.75
C ILE A 24 18.05 -20.96 -0.50
N LYS A 25 17.88 -21.64 0.64
CA LYS A 25 16.56 -21.94 1.19
C LYS A 25 15.98 -20.59 1.58
N THR A 26 15.48 -19.84 0.60
CA THR A 26 14.68 -18.65 0.86
C THR A 26 13.51 -19.11 1.71
N ASN A 27 13.37 -18.46 2.86
CA ASN A 27 12.46 -18.86 3.93
C ASN A 27 11.01 -18.64 3.45
N THR A 28 10.44 -19.63 2.75
CA THR A 28 9.11 -19.58 2.11
C THR A 28 7.99 -19.24 3.10
N LYS A 29 8.18 -19.53 4.39
CA LYS A 29 7.26 -19.12 5.46
C LYS A 29 7.20 -17.60 5.66
N LYS A 30 8.35 -16.92 5.60
CA LYS A 30 8.45 -15.46 5.76
C LYS A 30 7.82 -14.70 4.58
N ALA A 31 8.05 -15.18 3.36
CA ALA A 31 7.44 -14.60 2.16
C ALA A 31 5.89 -14.69 2.20
N LYS A 32 5.34 -15.82 2.68
CA LYS A 32 3.88 -15.98 2.84
C LYS A 32 3.31 -15.06 3.91
N SER A 33 3.99 -14.89 5.06
CA SER A 33 3.53 -13.97 6.10
C SER A 33 3.56 -12.51 5.65
N ASP A 34 4.57 -12.14 4.88
CA ASP A 34 4.71 -10.77 4.34
C ASP A 34 3.60 -10.46 3.34
N PHE A 35 3.23 -11.41 2.47
CA PHE A 35 2.10 -11.26 1.55
C PHE A 35 0.76 -11.08 2.28
N VAL A 36 0.47 -11.93 3.28
CA VAL A 36 -0.77 -11.81 4.07
C VAL A 36 -0.83 -10.45 4.77
N PHE A 37 0.29 -9.97 5.31
CA PHE A 37 0.34 -8.66 5.94
C PHE A 37 0.11 -7.52 4.94
N GLU A 38 0.71 -7.58 3.75
CA GLU A 38 0.49 -6.58 2.69
C GLU A 38 -0.96 -6.58 2.17
N PHE A 39 -1.57 -7.75 2.07
CA PHE A 39 -2.98 -7.90 1.70
C PHE A 39 -3.91 -7.33 2.78
N MET A 40 -3.67 -7.67 4.05
CA MET A 40 -4.42 -7.10 5.18
C MET A 40 -4.25 -5.58 5.24
N ASP A 41 -3.04 -5.05 5.04
CA ASP A 41 -2.78 -3.61 4.98
C ASP A 41 -3.57 -2.93 3.85
N ALA A 42 -3.72 -3.56 2.68
CA ALA A 42 -4.50 -2.98 1.60
C ALA A 42 -5.99 -2.84 1.96
N LEU A 43 -6.54 -3.82 2.69
CA LEU A 43 -7.97 -3.90 3.00
C LEU A 43 -8.38 -3.18 4.28
N THR A 44 -7.63 -3.35 5.37
CA THR A 44 -8.07 -2.95 6.72
C THR A 44 -7.37 -1.71 7.25
N SER A 45 -6.30 -1.24 6.59
CA SER A 45 -5.60 -0.06 7.07
C SER A 45 -6.49 1.18 7.03
N PRO A 46 -6.41 2.04 8.06
CA PRO A 46 -7.17 3.28 8.09
C PRO A 46 -6.82 4.16 6.90
N ILE A 47 -7.80 4.93 6.42
CA ILE A 47 -7.60 5.95 5.39
C ILE A 47 -7.07 7.20 6.08
N ILE A 48 -5.87 7.64 5.68
CA ILE A 48 -5.25 8.85 6.24
C ILE A 48 -5.76 10.06 5.44
N ILE A 49 -6.40 10.98 6.14
CA ILE A 49 -6.95 12.22 5.57
C ILE A 49 -6.25 13.41 6.25
N TYR A 50 -6.13 14.53 5.55
CA TYR A 50 -5.58 15.76 6.14
C TYR A 50 -6.49 16.28 7.26
N ASN A 51 -5.89 16.72 8.37
CA ASN A 51 -6.65 17.16 9.54
C ASN A 51 -7.16 18.59 9.38
N THR A 52 -8.42 18.77 8.96
CA THR A 52 -9.04 20.08 8.71
C THR A 52 -10.56 19.98 8.79
N ALA A 53 -11.24 21.13 8.83
CA ALA A 53 -12.71 21.21 8.87
C ALA A 53 -13.38 20.64 7.60
N TRP A 54 -12.63 20.48 6.51
CA TRP A 54 -13.11 19.99 5.21
C TRP A 54 -13.06 18.47 5.02
N GLN A 55 -12.86 17.70 6.09
CA GLN A 55 -12.86 16.23 6.01
C GLN A 55 -14.18 15.66 5.46
N ASP A 56 -15.30 16.23 5.88
CA ASP A 56 -16.64 15.78 5.49
C ASP A 56 -17.00 16.14 4.04
N ALA A 57 -16.21 17.02 3.41
CA ALA A 57 -16.41 17.41 2.02
C ALA A 57 -15.88 16.36 1.02
N ILE A 58 -15.18 15.32 1.49
CA ILE A 58 -14.67 14.26 0.62
C ILE A 58 -15.83 13.37 0.14
N PRO A 59 -15.98 13.15 -1.18
CA PRO A 59 -17.00 12.25 -1.71
C PRO A 59 -16.84 10.82 -1.17
N LYS A 60 -17.96 10.22 -0.72
CA LYS A 60 -17.98 8.84 -0.22
C LYS A 60 -17.49 7.84 -1.27
N ASP A 61 -17.89 8.02 -2.52
CA ASP A 61 -17.41 7.26 -3.68
C ASP A 61 -15.88 7.26 -3.81
N LEU A 62 -15.22 8.37 -3.46
CA LEU A 62 -13.76 8.45 -3.50
C LEU A 62 -13.16 7.56 -2.40
N LEU A 63 -13.70 7.63 -1.18
CA LEU A 63 -13.24 6.84 -0.04
C LEU A 63 -13.43 5.33 -0.27
N GLU A 64 -14.57 4.92 -0.81
CA GLU A 64 -14.86 3.51 -1.11
C GLU A 64 -13.90 2.93 -2.16
N ARG A 65 -13.52 3.73 -3.16
CA ARG A 65 -12.60 3.31 -4.23
C ARG A 65 -11.15 3.21 -3.78
N ILE A 66 -10.77 3.79 -2.63
CA ILE A 66 -9.39 3.70 -2.11
C ILE A 66 -8.99 2.24 -1.89
N THR A 67 -9.86 1.40 -1.35
CA THR A 67 -9.55 -0.01 -1.07
C THR A 67 -9.20 -0.77 -2.35
N ILE A 68 -10.00 -0.59 -3.41
CA ILE A 68 -9.72 -1.17 -4.74
C ILE A 68 -8.41 -0.61 -5.31
N SER A 69 -8.20 0.71 -5.17
CA SER A 69 -6.98 1.36 -5.65
C SER A 69 -5.72 0.85 -4.94
N ARG A 70 -5.79 0.55 -3.64
CA ARG A 70 -4.69 -0.06 -2.87
C ARG A 70 -4.39 -1.48 -3.36
N MET A 71 -5.43 -2.26 -3.65
CA MET A 71 -5.28 -3.60 -4.22
C MET A 71 -4.58 -3.57 -5.58
N LEU A 72 -4.95 -2.64 -6.45
CA LEU A 72 -4.29 -2.46 -7.75
C LEU A 72 -2.80 -2.08 -7.59
N CYS A 73 -2.46 -1.21 -6.64
CA CYS A 73 -1.06 -0.90 -6.32
C CYS A 73 -0.29 -2.13 -5.80
N LEU A 74 -0.92 -2.95 -4.95
CA LEU A 74 -0.32 -4.19 -4.45
C LEU A 74 -0.04 -5.17 -5.58
N MET A 75 -0.98 -5.34 -6.51
CA MET A 75 -0.80 -6.20 -7.70
C MET A 75 0.34 -5.72 -8.60
N LYS A 76 0.57 -4.39 -8.68
CA LYS A 76 1.71 -3.79 -9.39
C LYS A 76 3.04 -3.93 -8.64
N GLY A 77 3.04 -4.40 -7.39
CA GLY A 77 4.21 -4.46 -6.53
C GLY A 77 4.68 -3.09 -6.00
N GLU A 78 3.83 -2.06 -6.07
CA GLU A 78 4.15 -0.71 -5.62
C GLU A 78 3.99 -0.58 -4.09
N LYS A 79 5.11 -0.38 -3.38
CA LYS A 79 5.12 -0.14 -1.92
C LYS A 79 4.89 1.35 -1.58
N MET A 80 3.86 1.94 -2.15
CA MET A 80 3.50 3.35 -1.95
C MET A 80 1.98 3.53 -1.94
N ALA A 81 1.51 4.67 -1.40
CA ALA A 81 0.07 4.97 -1.37
C ALA A 81 -0.49 5.04 -2.78
N SER A 82 -1.78 4.76 -2.93
CA SER A 82 -2.43 4.85 -4.24
C SER A 82 -2.64 6.30 -4.67
N ILE A 83 -2.80 6.55 -5.97
CA ILE A 83 -3.09 7.90 -6.48
C ILE A 83 -4.41 8.41 -5.89
N THR A 84 -5.44 7.56 -5.86
CA THR A 84 -6.75 7.83 -5.25
C THR A 84 -6.63 8.26 -3.79
N GLU A 85 -5.80 7.56 -3.01
CA GLU A 85 -5.55 7.89 -1.60
C GLU A 85 -4.81 9.23 -1.44
N THR A 86 -3.92 9.55 -2.39
CA THR A 86 -3.22 10.85 -2.42
C THR A 86 -4.19 11.99 -2.72
N VAL A 87 -5.13 11.80 -3.66
CA VAL A 87 -6.19 12.79 -3.95
C VAL A 87 -7.06 13.02 -2.72
N ALA A 88 -7.52 11.94 -2.07
CA ALA A 88 -8.34 12.04 -0.87
C ALA A 88 -7.61 12.74 0.28
N TYR A 89 -6.31 12.51 0.43
CA TYR A 89 -5.49 13.20 1.43
C TYR A 89 -5.34 14.69 1.13
N MET A 90 -5.09 15.08 -0.12
CA MET A 90 -4.83 16.46 -0.51
C MET A 90 -6.11 17.32 -0.59
N MET A 91 -7.26 16.72 -0.93
CA MET A 91 -8.51 17.43 -1.21
C MET A 91 -8.95 18.38 -0.07
N PRO A 92 -8.97 17.99 1.21
CA PRO A 92 -9.35 18.92 2.28
C PRO A 92 -8.38 20.10 2.41
N ARG A 93 -7.08 19.88 2.16
CA ARG A 93 -6.05 20.92 2.23
C ARG A 93 -6.24 21.97 1.13
N THR A 94 -6.77 21.60 -0.04
CA THR A 94 -7.00 22.54 -1.15
C THR A 94 -8.14 23.51 -0.85
N PHE A 95 -9.13 23.08 -0.05
CA PHE A 95 -10.25 23.93 0.38
C PHE A 95 -9.89 24.87 1.53
N GLU A 96 -8.91 24.52 2.34
CA GLU A 96 -8.50 25.33 3.49
C GLU A 96 -7.72 26.60 3.07
N ALA A 97 -6.76 26.44 2.15
CA ALA A 97 -5.93 27.55 1.69
C ALA A 97 -5.30 27.23 0.33
N PRO A 98 -4.94 28.26 -0.48
CA PRO A 98 -4.18 28.03 -1.70
C PRO A 98 -2.86 27.29 -1.39
N MET A 99 -2.49 26.38 -2.27
CA MET A 99 -1.21 25.66 -2.21
C MET A 99 -0.21 26.28 -3.19
N SER A 100 1.07 25.92 -3.06
CA SER A 100 2.06 26.31 -4.06
C SER A 100 1.74 25.67 -5.42
N SER A 101 2.27 26.26 -6.49
CA SER A 101 2.01 25.82 -7.86
C SER A 101 2.33 24.34 -8.08
N GLU A 102 3.41 23.84 -7.47
CA GLU A 102 3.83 22.44 -7.59
C GLU A 102 2.79 21.48 -7.00
N TRP A 103 2.26 21.80 -5.82
CA TRP A 103 1.24 20.97 -5.18
C TRP A 103 -0.12 21.07 -5.90
N CYS A 104 -0.44 22.22 -6.49
CA CYS A 104 -1.61 22.37 -7.37
C CYS A 104 -1.48 21.51 -8.63
N ASN A 105 -0.31 21.50 -9.27
CA ASN A 105 -0.01 20.65 -10.42
C ASN A 105 -0.10 19.16 -10.07
N ILE A 106 0.46 18.76 -8.92
CA ILE A 106 0.38 17.38 -8.43
C ILE A 106 -1.08 16.99 -8.17
N TYR A 107 -1.85 17.84 -7.50
CA TYR A 107 -3.25 17.56 -7.17
C TYR A 107 -4.12 17.40 -8.42
N THR A 108 -4.01 18.34 -9.36
CA THR A 108 -4.77 18.32 -10.62
C THR A 108 -4.40 17.12 -11.48
N TRP A 109 -3.09 16.80 -11.57
CA TRP A 109 -2.62 15.60 -12.25
C TRP A 109 -3.13 14.32 -11.61
N CYS A 110 -3.04 14.17 -10.27
CA CYS A 110 -3.55 13.01 -9.57
C CYS A 110 -5.07 12.85 -9.73
N GLY A 111 -5.80 13.98 -9.71
CA GLY A 111 -7.24 14.00 -9.95
C GLY A 111 -7.61 13.51 -11.36
N LEU A 112 -6.85 13.94 -12.37
CA LEU A 112 -7.03 13.47 -13.75
C LEU A 112 -6.78 11.96 -13.86
N GLN A 113 -5.68 11.47 -13.28
CA GLN A 113 -5.37 10.03 -13.26
C GLN A 113 -6.47 9.20 -12.58
N TYR A 114 -6.99 9.69 -11.45
CA TYR A 114 -8.12 9.06 -10.77
C TYR A 114 -9.37 9.04 -11.65
N ALA A 115 -9.70 10.16 -12.30
CA ALA A 115 -10.86 10.25 -13.18
C ALA A 115 -10.74 9.28 -14.36
N THR A 116 -9.58 9.21 -15.00
CA THR A 116 -9.31 8.26 -16.10
C THR A 116 -9.45 6.81 -15.65
N GLN A 117 -9.03 6.48 -14.41
CA GLN A 117 -9.08 5.12 -13.89
C GLN A 117 -10.50 4.65 -13.53
N PHE A 118 -11.36 5.52 -13.01
CA PHE A 118 -12.66 5.11 -12.44
C PHE A 118 -13.90 5.70 -13.13
N ASN A 119 -13.76 6.71 -13.98
CA ASN A 119 -14.86 7.42 -14.62
C ASN A 119 -14.94 7.18 -16.14
N SER A 120 -14.56 5.98 -16.61
CA SER A 120 -14.61 5.56 -18.03
C SER A 120 -16.03 5.50 -18.64
N GLU A 121 -17.09 5.73 -17.87
CA GLU A 121 -18.45 5.83 -18.40
C GLU A 121 -18.70 7.18 -19.09
N ASN A 122 -19.42 7.14 -20.23
CA ASN A 122 -19.76 8.30 -21.07
C ASN A 122 -20.27 9.53 -20.29
N LYS A 123 -20.87 9.33 -19.10
CA LYS A 123 -21.41 10.40 -18.24
C LYS A 123 -20.38 11.40 -17.71
N LYS A 124 -19.08 11.08 -17.70
CA LYS A 124 -18.05 11.96 -17.11
C LYS A 124 -16.94 12.37 -18.08
N LYS A 125 -17.11 12.10 -19.39
CA LYS A 125 -16.13 12.45 -20.43
C LYS A 125 -15.87 13.96 -20.50
N ALA A 126 -16.92 14.78 -20.40
CA ALA A 126 -16.79 16.24 -20.40
C ALA A 126 -15.99 16.77 -19.19
N MET A 127 -16.10 16.11 -18.03
CA MET A 127 -15.32 16.46 -16.85
C MET A 127 -13.84 16.11 -17.04
N ILE A 128 -13.53 14.95 -17.64
CA ILE A 128 -12.16 14.56 -17.97
C ILE A 128 -11.55 15.56 -18.95
N GLU A 129 -12.26 15.93 -20.01
CA GLU A 129 -11.80 16.92 -21.00
C GLU A 129 -11.53 18.29 -20.36
N ALA A 130 -12.40 18.75 -19.46
CA ALA A 130 -12.17 19.99 -18.70
C ALA A 130 -10.92 19.90 -17.80
N MET A 131 -10.69 18.74 -17.18
CA MET A 131 -9.50 18.51 -16.35
C MET A 131 -8.22 18.42 -17.18
N GLU A 132 -8.27 17.87 -18.39
CA GLU A 132 -7.14 17.84 -19.33
C GLU A 132 -6.68 19.23 -19.75
N GLY A 133 -7.59 20.21 -19.78
CA GLY A 133 -7.25 21.61 -20.05
C GLY A 133 -6.54 22.33 -18.91
N ILE A 134 -6.68 21.83 -17.67
CA ILE A 134 -6.13 22.47 -16.45
C ILE A 134 -4.89 21.72 -15.97
N ALA A 135 -4.93 20.40 -15.96
CA ALA A 135 -3.87 19.57 -15.41
C ALA A 135 -2.64 19.56 -16.34
N PRO A 136 -1.42 19.56 -15.79
CA PRO A 136 -0.23 19.38 -16.60
C PRO A 136 -0.23 17.99 -17.25
N LYS A 137 0.19 17.89 -18.52
CA LYS A 137 0.30 16.60 -19.22
C LYS A 137 1.29 15.64 -18.54
N THR A 138 2.39 16.20 -18.06
CA THR A 138 3.47 15.49 -17.39
C THR A 138 3.96 16.31 -16.21
N LEU A 139 4.19 15.65 -15.08
CA LEU A 139 4.81 16.28 -13.91
C LEU A 139 6.32 16.45 -14.14
N SER A 140 6.86 17.58 -13.69
CA SER A 140 8.30 17.84 -13.65
C SER A 140 9.02 16.84 -12.72
N ASP A 141 10.31 16.57 -12.95
CA ASP A 141 11.11 15.67 -12.11
C ASP A 141 11.03 16.03 -10.61
N TYR A 142 11.02 17.33 -10.32
CA TYR A 142 10.86 17.82 -8.95
C TYR A 142 9.49 17.45 -8.35
N GLU A 143 8.42 17.68 -9.11
CA GLU A 143 7.04 17.35 -8.70
C GLU A 143 6.84 15.84 -8.54
N GLN A 144 7.45 15.03 -9.42
CA GLN A 144 7.44 13.58 -9.31
C GLN A 144 8.12 13.10 -8.03
N VAL A 145 9.26 13.71 -7.65
CA VAL A 145 9.94 13.42 -6.39
C VAL A 145 9.07 13.82 -5.19
N LEU A 146 8.43 14.99 -5.23
CA LEU A 146 7.50 15.43 -4.18
C LEU A 146 6.31 14.47 -4.02
N LEU A 147 5.67 14.10 -5.13
CA LEU A 147 4.57 13.15 -5.14
C LEU A 147 5.00 11.79 -4.59
N LYS A 148 6.17 11.28 -5.02
CA LYS A 148 6.71 10.02 -4.51
C LYS A 148 6.93 10.07 -2.99
N ARG A 149 7.50 11.17 -2.48
CA ARG A 149 7.71 11.37 -1.04
C ARG A 149 6.39 11.38 -0.28
N LEU A 150 5.38 12.10 -0.79
CA LEU A 150 4.05 12.14 -0.19
C LEU A 150 3.40 10.73 -0.16
N ARG A 151 3.43 10.02 -1.28
CA ARG A 151 2.87 8.66 -1.38
C ARG A 151 3.56 7.67 -0.44
N LEU A 152 4.88 7.77 -0.26
CA LEU A 152 5.62 6.98 0.71
C LEU A 152 5.23 7.33 2.14
N TRP A 153 5.12 8.62 2.46
CA TRP A 153 4.75 9.08 3.79
C TRP A 153 3.34 8.59 4.20
N ILE A 154 2.35 8.68 3.32
CA ILE A 154 0.99 8.19 3.56
C ILE A 154 1.02 6.68 3.83
N TYR A 155 1.77 5.94 3.00
CA TYR A 155 1.94 4.50 3.12
C TYR A 155 2.61 4.08 4.44
N GLU A 156 3.65 4.79 4.87
CA GLU A 156 4.27 4.52 6.18
C GLU A 156 3.33 4.86 7.33
N LYS A 157 2.61 5.97 7.24
CA LYS A 157 1.70 6.45 8.29
C LYS A 157 0.56 5.47 8.51
N ARG A 158 -0.07 4.96 7.44
CA ARG A 158 -1.13 3.95 7.56
C ARG A 158 -0.62 2.64 8.18
N ARG A 159 0.59 2.19 7.81
CA ARG A 159 1.18 0.95 8.36
C ARG A 159 1.55 1.10 9.83
N LYS A 160 2.00 2.28 10.25
CA LYS A 160 2.20 2.61 11.66
C LYS A 160 0.87 2.55 12.42
N ALA A 161 -0.20 3.10 11.86
CA ALA A 161 -1.54 3.05 12.46
C ALA A 161 -2.08 1.61 12.57
N LEU A 162 -1.93 0.79 11.52
CA LEU A 162 -2.34 -0.62 11.53
C LEU A 162 -1.57 -1.43 12.60
N LYS A 163 -0.26 -1.23 12.70
CA LYS A 163 0.55 -1.91 13.74
C LYS A 163 0.14 -1.47 15.15
N ALA A 164 -0.27 -0.21 15.31
CA ALA A 164 -0.78 0.29 16.58
C ALA A 164 -2.13 -0.33 16.94
N SER A 165 -3.07 -0.44 15.99
CA SER A 165 -4.37 -1.10 16.24
C SER A 165 -4.18 -2.58 16.59
N MET A 166 -3.36 -3.31 15.84
CA MET A 166 -3.03 -4.72 16.13
C MET A 166 -2.39 -4.93 17.51
N LYS A 167 -1.68 -3.93 18.05
CA LYS A 167 -1.10 -4.00 19.40
C LYS A 167 -2.17 -3.79 20.48
N ASN A 168 -3.14 -2.90 20.24
CA ASN A 168 -4.22 -2.59 21.16
C ASN A 168 -5.30 -3.68 21.20
N ASP A 169 -5.54 -4.36 20.09
CA ASP A 169 -6.52 -5.45 19.96
C ASP A 169 -6.02 -6.79 20.53
N LYS A 170 -4.78 -6.86 21.04
CA LYS A 170 -4.33 -8.06 21.77
C LYS A 170 -5.19 -8.18 23.03
N PRO A 171 -5.91 -9.31 23.21
CA PRO A 171 -6.68 -9.50 24.43
C PRO A 171 -5.73 -9.35 25.62
N LYS A 172 -6.09 -8.47 26.56
CA LYS A 172 -5.53 -8.55 27.91
C LYS A 172 -5.76 -9.99 28.33
N LYS A 173 -4.69 -10.71 28.71
CA LYS A 173 -4.82 -12.08 29.25
C LYS A 173 -5.98 -12.05 30.24
N LEU A 174 -6.99 -12.88 30.00
CA LEU A 174 -8.02 -13.17 30.97
C LEU A 174 -7.28 -13.67 32.21
N GLU A 175 -7.16 -12.82 33.22
CA GLU A 175 -6.81 -13.28 34.57
C GLU A 175 -7.98 -14.14 35.00
N THR A 176 -7.76 -15.46 35.06
CA THR A 176 -8.73 -16.41 35.59
C THR A 176 -8.99 -16.08 37.06
N PRO A 177 -10.25 -15.91 37.51
CA PRO A 177 -10.56 -15.71 38.92
C PRO A 177 -10.51 -17.06 39.64
N GLU A 178 -9.31 -17.58 39.87
CA GLU A 178 -9.09 -18.79 40.68
C GLU A 178 -8.79 -18.42 42.15
N THR A 179 -9.62 -17.63 42.84
CA THR A 179 -9.44 -17.48 44.30
C THR A 179 -10.65 -16.98 45.12
N GLU A 180 -11.91 -17.26 44.74
CA GLU A 180 -13.07 -16.85 45.57
C GLU A 180 -14.08 -17.97 45.87
N GLN A 181 -13.65 -19.23 45.95
CA GLN A 181 -14.52 -20.35 46.41
C GLN A 181 -14.15 -20.93 47.78
N LYS A 182 -13.42 -20.20 48.63
CA LYS A 182 -13.08 -20.67 50.00
C LYS A 182 -13.85 -20.02 51.16
N CYS A 183 -14.83 -19.15 50.90
CA CYS A 183 -15.53 -18.42 51.98
C CYS A 183 -17.04 -18.70 52.09
N LEU A 184 -17.56 -19.83 51.57
CA LEU A 184 -18.99 -20.15 51.64
C LEU A 184 -19.37 -21.29 52.61
N PHE A 185 -18.48 -21.65 53.54
CA PHE A 185 -18.84 -22.48 54.67
C PHE A 185 -18.19 -21.92 55.93
N HIS A 186 -18.96 -21.17 56.73
CA HIS A 186 -18.90 -21.07 58.19
C HIS A 186 -20.26 -20.59 58.69
#